data_AF-A0A2A3J4N6-F1
#
_entry.id   AF-A0A2A3J4N6-F1
#
_cell.length_a   1.000
_cell.length_b   1.000
_cell.length_c   1.000
_cell.angle_alpha   90.00
_cell.angle_beta   90.00
_cell.angle_gamma   90.00
#
_symmetry.space_group_name_H-M   'P 1'
#
loop_
_entity.id
_entity.type
_entity.pdbx_description
1 polymer ?
#
loop_
_entity_poly.entity_id
_entity_poly.type
_entity_poly.pdbx_seq_one_letter_code
_entity_poly.pdbx_strand_id
1 'polypeptide(L)'
;MKNGHVIAAAVLLAPIPFVGMTEPAAANTIHTVVVKGTVRAYDGGPVFGGSHNVTNTISRTVDLRHGGQDRHLRFTACAGGETRADLIVDLRLNSAEQIVADSTLYLFEGSSCNSDDQDGSQSVRNPKPISIDQSRHRFLKVFNNEFQSFDFVTADFTVTHNVQPPKEPSGLVATHVQGDMHTIHLAWEDNATDETGYEVRNTTTGATARIAPNRTAIAWPSPLRFKQCFQVRALGNPKPSNWSPANPQAACGI
;
A
#
# COMPACT_ATOMS: atom_id res chain seq x y z
N MET A 1 49.80 -33.24 54.46
CA MET A 1 48.90 -33.24 53.30
C MET A 1 47.51 -32.93 53.82
N LYS A 2 46.99 -31.72 53.58
CA LYS A 2 45.68 -31.25 54.08
C LYS A 2 44.76 -31.12 52.86
N ASN A 3 43.65 -31.85 52.89
CA ASN A 3 42.65 -31.88 51.82
C ASN A 3 41.81 -30.59 51.85
N GLY A 4 41.79 -29.86 50.73
CA GLY A 4 40.96 -28.67 50.55
C GLY A 4 39.50 -29.05 50.29
N HIS A 5 38.58 -28.42 51.00
CA HIS A 5 37.15 -28.47 50.70
C HIS A 5 36.84 -27.45 49.58
N VAL A 6 36.36 -27.96 48.44
CA VAL A 6 35.84 -27.14 47.34
C VAL A 6 34.37 -26.84 47.63
N ILE A 7 34.02 -25.56 47.80
CA ILE A 7 32.63 -25.10 47.90
C ILE A 7 32.13 -24.93 46.46
N ALA A 8 31.19 -25.78 46.04
CA ALA A 8 30.49 -25.63 44.77
C ALA A 8 29.43 -24.53 44.91
N ALA A 9 29.68 -23.37 44.30
CA ALA A 9 28.68 -22.33 44.12
C ALA A 9 27.76 -22.72 42.95
N ALA A 10 26.55 -23.18 43.26
CA ALA A 10 25.50 -23.38 42.26
C ALA A 10 24.94 -22.02 41.83
N VAL A 11 25.36 -21.55 40.64
CA VAL A 11 24.75 -20.39 39.98
C VAL A 11 23.39 -20.83 39.44
N LEU A 12 22.30 -20.48 40.13
CA LEU A 12 20.95 -20.60 39.57
C LEU A 12 20.82 -19.60 38.41
N LEU A 13 20.91 -20.09 37.18
CA LEU A 13 20.46 -19.36 36.00
C LEU A 13 18.93 -19.30 36.06
N ALA A 14 18.38 -18.19 36.51
CA ALA A 14 16.96 -17.91 36.35
C ALA A 14 16.64 -17.85 34.84
N PRO A 15 15.59 -18.52 34.35
CA PRO A 15 15.16 -18.38 32.98
C PRO A 15 14.74 -16.93 32.76
N ILE A 16 15.44 -16.23 31.88
CA ILE A 16 15.00 -14.93 31.38
C ILE A 16 13.68 -15.19 30.68
N PRO A 17 12.54 -14.61 31.13
CA PRO A 17 11.33 -14.67 30.34
C PRO A 17 11.65 -13.96 29.03
N PHE A 18 11.71 -14.74 27.95
CA PHE A 18 11.66 -14.21 26.60
C PHE A 18 10.27 -13.59 26.49
N VAL A 19 10.14 -12.33 26.87
CA VAL A 19 9.02 -11.50 26.45
C VAL A 19 9.14 -11.55 24.95
N GLY A 20 8.30 -12.37 24.31
CA GLY A 20 8.13 -12.31 22.88
C GLY A 20 7.94 -10.85 22.58
N MET A 21 8.89 -10.25 21.85
CA MET A 21 8.61 -9.01 21.18
C MET A 21 7.46 -9.40 20.27
N THR A 22 6.22 -9.18 20.73
CA THR A 22 5.08 -9.07 19.85
C THR A 22 5.54 -7.99 18.90
N GLU A 23 5.92 -8.43 17.70
CA GLU A 23 6.22 -7.59 16.57
C GLU A 23 5.15 -6.49 16.62
N PRO A 24 5.53 -5.21 16.78
CA PRO A 24 4.54 -4.15 16.94
C PRO A 24 3.60 -4.32 15.76
N ALA A 25 2.33 -4.62 16.08
CA ALA A 25 1.31 -5.06 15.12
C ALA A 25 1.57 -4.30 13.83
N ALA A 26 2.11 -4.98 12.82
CA ALA A 26 2.68 -4.32 11.65
C ALA A 26 1.64 -3.30 11.21
N ALA A 27 1.99 -2.01 11.37
CA ALA A 27 1.06 -0.94 11.10
C ALA A 27 0.46 -1.25 9.74
N ASN A 28 -0.87 -1.22 9.66
CA ASN A 28 -1.60 -1.92 8.61
C ASN A 28 -1.55 -1.11 7.30
N THR A 29 -0.33 -0.92 6.78
CA THR A 29 0.02 -0.09 5.64
C THR A 29 -0.89 -0.45 4.49
N ILE A 30 -1.53 0.59 3.96
CA ILE A 30 -2.50 0.43 2.88
C ILE A 30 -1.77 0.66 1.55
N HIS A 31 -1.67 -0.40 0.76
CA HIS A 31 -1.18 -0.36 -0.61
C HIS A 31 -2.35 -0.16 -1.55
N THR A 32 -2.46 1.04 -2.10
CA THR A 32 -3.52 1.40 -3.04
C THR A 32 -3.06 1.09 -4.46
N VAL A 33 -3.72 0.14 -5.09
CA VAL A 33 -3.50 -0.26 -6.48
C VAL A 33 -4.59 0.30 -7.36
N VAL A 34 -4.21 0.95 -8.45
CA VAL A 34 -5.13 1.49 -9.45
C VAL A 34 -4.92 0.77 -10.77
N VAL A 35 -5.97 0.15 -11.31
CA VAL A 35 -5.99 -0.48 -12.64
C VAL A 35 -6.85 0.39 -13.55
N LYS A 36 -6.25 0.96 -14.59
CA LYS A 36 -6.93 1.86 -15.55
C LYS A 36 -6.56 1.55 -16.99
N GLY A 37 -7.51 1.64 -17.91
CA GLY A 37 -7.26 1.35 -19.32
C GLY A 37 -8.54 1.10 -20.11
N THR A 38 -8.45 0.23 -21.11
CA THR A 38 -9.57 -0.25 -21.91
C THR A 38 -9.53 -1.77 -22.10
N VAL A 39 -10.71 -2.37 -22.23
CA VAL A 39 -10.91 -3.71 -22.76
C VAL A 39 -11.81 -3.61 -23.98
N ARG A 40 -11.49 -4.34 -25.05
CA ARG A 40 -12.17 -4.25 -26.34
C ARG A 40 -12.47 -5.64 -26.89
N ALA A 41 -13.68 -5.80 -27.40
CA ALA A 41 -14.08 -6.92 -28.23
C ALA A 41 -14.37 -6.40 -29.65
N TYR A 42 -13.83 -7.10 -30.64
CA TYR A 42 -14.11 -6.90 -32.04
C TYR A 42 -14.67 -8.20 -32.61
N ASP A 43 -15.89 -8.08 -33.11
CA ASP A 43 -16.62 -9.11 -33.84
C ASP A 43 -16.56 -8.73 -35.33
N GLY A 44 -15.87 -9.57 -36.09
CA GLY A 44 -15.71 -9.49 -37.53
C GLY A 44 -16.70 -10.40 -38.22
N GLY A 45 -17.94 -9.93 -38.37
CA GLY A 45 -18.98 -10.68 -39.07
C GLY A 45 -18.58 -11.16 -40.48
N PRO A 46 -19.24 -12.22 -41.00
CA PRO A 46 -18.98 -12.75 -42.34
C PRO A 46 -19.26 -11.70 -43.41
N VAL A 47 -18.93 -12.01 -44.68
CA VAL A 47 -19.04 -11.10 -45.85
C VAL A 47 -20.37 -10.33 -45.97
N PHE A 48 -21.46 -10.81 -45.34
CA PHE A 48 -22.79 -10.20 -45.35
C PHE A 48 -23.31 -9.74 -43.97
N GLY A 49 -22.55 -9.94 -42.89
CA GLY A 49 -22.83 -9.42 -41.54
C GLY A 49 -22.07 -8.12 -41.27
N GLY A 50 -22.61 -7.24 -40.43
CA GLY A 50 -21.87 -6.06 -39.98
C GLY A 50 -20.73 -6.46 -39.04
N SER A 51 -19.66 -5.67 -38.97
CA SER A 51 -18.68 -5.83 -37.89
C SER A 51 -19.08 -4.99 -36.68
N HIS A 52 -18.90 -5.53 -35.49
CA HIS A 52 -19.20 -4.87 -34.24
C HIS A 52 -17.92 -4.63 -33.43
N ASN A 53 -17.81 -3.45 -32.83
CA ASN A 53 -16.61 -3.07 -32.11
C ASN A 53 -17.00 -2.33 -30.82
N VAL A 54 -16.73 -2.96 -29.68
CA VAL A 54 -17.07 -2.41 -28.37
C VAL A 54 -15.81 -2.25 -27.55
N THR A 55 -15.57 -1.04 -27.06
CA THR A 55 -14.45 -0.71 -26.17
C THR A 55 -15.00 -0.14 -24.87
N ASN A 56 -14.71 -0.82 -23.76
CA ASN A 56 -15.08 -0.38 -22.42
C ASN A 56 -13.87 0.21 -21.71
N THR A 57 -14.02 1.41 -21.16
CA THR A 57 -13.02 1.97 -20.24
C THR A 57 -13.09 1.24 -18.90
N ILE A 58 -11.92 0.86 -18.38
CA ILE A 58 -11.79 0.19 -17.09
C ILE A 58 -11.09 1.11 -16.10
N SER A 59 -11.60 1.14 -14.87
CA SER A 59 -10.98 1.84 -13.74
C SER A 59 -11.42 1.17 -12.44
N ARG A 60 -10.45 0.62 -11.69
CA ARG A 60 -10.65 0.08 -10.35
C ARG A 60 -9.53 0.52 -9.42
N THR A 61 -9.91 0.85 -8.20
CA THR A 61 -8.98 1.12 -7.09
C THR A 61 -9.19 0.04 -6.05
N VAL A 62 -8.09 -0.51 -5.56
CA VAL A 62 -8.08 -1.65 -4.63
C VAL A 62 -7.04 -1.40 -3.56
N ASP A 63 -7.42 -1.59 -2.31
CA ASP A 63 -6.50 -1.55 -1.19
C ASP A 63 -6.07 -2.96 -0.77
N LEU A 64 -4.76 -3.15 -0.69
CA LEU A 64 -4.09 -4.37 -0.26
C LEU A 64 -3.29 -4.11 1.03
N ARG A 65 -3.23 -5.13 1.88
CA ARG A 65 -2.51 -5.11 3.16
C ARG A 65 -1.88 -6.48 3.39
N HIS A 66 -0.81 -6.53 4.17
CA HIS A 66 -0.22 -7.79 4.60
C HIS A 66 -1.21 -8.63 5.43
N GLY A 67 -1.30 -9.93 5.14
CA GLY A 67 -2.29 -10.82 5.75
C GLY A 67 -3.71 -10.66 5.19
N GLY A 68 -3.93 -9.73 4.25
CA GLY A 68 -5.19 -9.60 3.52
C GLY A 68 -5.33 -10.63 2.40
N GLN A 69 -6.54 -10.75 1.86
CA GLN A 69 -6.82 -11.57 0.69
C GLN A 69 -6.27 -10.92 -0.59
N ASP A 70 -5.86 -11.75 -1.56
CA ASP A 70 -5.61 -11.32 -2.93
C ASP A 70 -6.89 -10.74 -3.56
N ARG A 71 -6.73 -10.00 -4.66
CA ARG A 71 -7.85 -9.29 -5.31
C ARG A 71 -7.97 -9.71 -6.76
N HIS A 72 -9.14 -10.25 -7.08
CA HIS A 72 -9.51 -10.72 -8.41
C HIS A 72 -10.41 -9.69 -9.08
N LEU A 73 -9.94 -9.06 -10.14
CA LEU A 73 -10.70 -8.09 -10.93
C LEU A 73 -11.09 -8.70 -12.27
N ARG A 74 -12.36 -8.59 -12.65
CA ARG A 74 -12.86 -8.95 -13.98
C ARG A 74 -13.41 -7.73 -14.70
N PHE A 75 -13.01 -7.58 -15.95
CA PHE A 75 -13.52 -6.57 -16.87
C PHE A 75 -13.98 -7.24 -18.16
N THR A 76 -15.18 -6.90 -18.59
CA THR A 76 -15.81 -7.56 -19.73
C THR A 76 -16.18 -6.54 -20.80
N ALA A 77 -15.98 -6.90 -22.07
CA ALA A 77 -16.58 -6.25 -23.21
C ALA A 77 -17.25 -7.30 -24.10
N CYS A 78 -18.35 -6.94 -24.73
CA CYS A 78 -19.13 -7.82 -25.60
C CYS A 78 -19.46 -7.03 -26.87
N ALA A 79 -19.17 -7.60 -28.04
CA ALA A 79 -19.46 -7.05 -29.36
C ALA A 79 -20.33 -8.04 -30.15
N GLY A 80 -21.20 -7.54 -31.04
CA GLY A 80 -22.09 -8.39 -31.87
C GLY A 80 -23.21 -9.08 -31.11
N GLY A 81 -23.11 -9.15 -29.78
CA GLY A 81 -23.92 -10.04 -28.98
C GLY A 81 -23.36 -11.46 -28.92
N GLU A 82 -22.20 -11.73 -29.53
CA GLU A 82 -21.57 -13.06 -29.66
C GLU A 82 -20.13 -13.11 -29.14
N THR A 83 -19.32 -12.08 -29.42
CA THR A 83 -17.89 -12.06 -29.09
C THR A 83 -17.64 -11.34 -27.76
N ARG A 84 -17.13 -12.05 -26.75
CA ARG A 84 -16.82 -11.53 -25.41
C ARG A 84 -15.32 -11.52 -25.13
N ALA A 85 -14.83 -10.36 -24.70
CA ALA A 85 -13.54 -10.20 -24.03
C ALA A 85 -13.72 -10.27 -22.51
N ASP A 86 -12.97 -11.13 -21.83
CA ASP A 86 -12.82 -11.08 -20.38
C ASP A 86 -11.36 -10.87 -19.99
N LEU A 87 -11.06 -9.69 -19.44
CA LEU A 87 -9.79 -9.41 -18.79
C LEU A 87 -9.90 -9.72 -17.29
N ILE A 88 -9.09 -10.66 -16.85
CA ILE A 88 -8.85 -10.98 -15.44
C ILE A 88 -7.54 -10.35 -15.00
N VAL A 89 -7.54 -9.65 -13.86
CA VAL A 89 -6.34 -9.12 -13.21
C VAL A 89 -6.33 -9.56 -11.75
N ASP A 90 -5.37 -10.41 -11.41
CA ASP A 90 -5.13 -10.91 -10.06
C ASP A 90 -4.02 -10.10 -9.41
N LEU A 91 -4.37 -9.38 -8.34
CA LEU A 91 -3.48 -8.50 -7.61
C LEU A 91 -3.11 -9.11 -6.25
N ARG A 92 -1.80 -9.20 -5.98
CA ARG A 92 -1.25 -9.61 -4.69
C ARG A 92 -0.15 -8.67 -4.23
N LEU A 93 -0.05 -8.46 -2.92
CA LEU A 93 1.06 -7.75 -2.26
C LEU A 93 2.08 -8.79 -1.81
N ASN A 94 3.32 -8.69 -2.28
CA ASN A 94 4.39 -9.60 -1.88
C ASN A 94 5.09 -9.11 -0.59
N SER A 95 5.91 -9.97 0.02
CA SER A 95 6.67 -9.67 1.25
C SER A 95 7.71 -8.56 1.12
N ALA A 96 7.96 -8.06 -0.09
CA ALA A 96 8.88 -6.96 -0.37
C ALA A 96 8.15 -5.62 -0.59
N GLU A 97 6.88 -5.53 -0.21
CA GLU A 97 6.05 -4.34 -0.38
C GLU A 97 5.88 -3.96 -1.86
N GLN A 98 5.73 -4.96 -2.74
CA GLN A 98 5.52 -4.77 -4.19
C GLN A 98 4.25 -5.47 -4.66
N ILE A 99 3.61 -4.88 -5.66
CA ILE A 99 2.42 -5.46 -6.28
C ILE A 99 2.83 -6.42 -7.38
N VAL A 100 2.30 -7.64 -7.33
CA VAL A 100 2.29 -8.56 -8.46
C VAL A 100 0.88 -8.56 -9.04
N ALA A 101 0.80 -8.34 -10.35
CA ALA A 101 -0.46 -8.26 -11.08
C ALA A 101 -0.46 -9.31 -12.19
N ASP A 102 -0.83 -10.55 -11.91
CA ASP A 102 -1.03 -11.54 -12.96
C ASP A 102 -2.26 -11.13 -13.78
N SER A 103 -2.25 -11.40 -15.08
CA SER A 103 -3.35 -10.97 -15.94
C SER A 103 -3.60 -11.94 -17.07
N THR A 104 -4.87 -12.26 -17.32
CA THR A 104 -5.28 -13.11 -18.43
C THR A 104 -6.41 -12.45 -19.20
N LEU A 105 -6.26 -12.37 -20.51
CA LEU A 105 -7.31 -11.97 -21.43
C LEU A 105 -7.86 -13.23 -22.10
N TYR A 106 -9.17 -13.42 -22.03
CA TYR A 106 -9.91 -14.49 -22.69
C TYR A 106 -10.76 -13.92 -23.81
N LEU A 107 -10.79 -14.64 -24.93
CA LEU A 107 -11.75 -14.49 -26.01
C LEU A 107 -12.75 -15.62 -25.90
N PHE A 108 -14.04 -15.27 -25.93
CA PHE A 108 -15.14 -16.21 -26.09
C PHE A 108 -15.95 -15.78 -27.30
N GLU A 109 -16.34 -16.74 -28.13
CA GLU A 109 -17.24 -16.56 -29.27
C GLU A 109 -18.40 -17.57 -29.15
N GLY A 110 -19.41 -17.44 -29.99
CA GLY A 110 -20.57 -18.33 -30.00
C GLY A 110 -21.88 -17.56 -30.06
N SER A 111 -23.02 -18.25 -29.99
CA SER A 111 -24.31 -17.64 -30.28
C SER A 111 -24.76 -16.52 -29.33
N SER A 112 -24.03 -16.30 -28.23
CA SER A 112 -24.26 -15.17 -27.34
C SER A 112 -23.01 -14.81 -26.54
N CYS A 113 -22.91 -13.57 -26.06
CA CYS A 113 -21.86 -13.14 -25.14
C CYS A 113 -21.87 -13.84 -23.77
N ASN A 114 -22.88 -14.67 -23.47
CA ASN A 114 -22.87 -15.52 -22.27
C ASN A 114 -22.27 -16.91 -22.54
N SER A 115 -21.81 -17.17 -23.77
CA SER A 115 -21.10 -18.39 -24.15
C SER A 115 -19.93 -18.66 -23.19
N ASP A 116 -19.70 -19.94 -22.91
CA ASP A 116 -18.53 -20.48 -22.24
C ASP A 116 -17.51 -21.06 -23.23
N ASP A 117 -17.79 -20.98 -24.53
CA ASP A 117 -16.89 -21.40 -25.61
C ASP A 117 -15.70 -20.42 -25.71
N GLN A 118 -14.52 -20.92 -25.40
CA GLN A 118 -13.33 -20.10 -25.21
C GLN A 118 -12.31 -20.38 -26.33
N ASP A 119 -12.33 -19.56 -27.37
CA ASP A 119 -11.52 -19.78 -28.57
C ASP A 119 -10.06 -19.34 -28.42
N GLY A 120 -9.77 -18.52 -27.40
CA GLY A 120 -8.41 -18.06 -27.17
C GLY A 120 -8.16 -17.44 -25.81
N SER A 121 -6.89 -17.42 -25.42
CA SER A 121 -6.45 -16.63 -24.27
C SER A 121 -4.98 -16.21 -24.39
N GLN A 122 -4.64 -15.13 -23.69
CA GLN A 122 -3.27 -14.71 -23.47
C GLN A 122 -3.07 -14.40 -21.99
N SER A 123 -2.04 -14.97 -21.38
CA SER A 123 -1.71 -14.75 -19.97
C SER A 123 -0.35 -14.08 -19.81
N VAL A 124 -0.25 -13.18 -18.84
CA VAL A 124 1.01 -12.68 -18.28
C VAL A 124 1.13 -13.25 -16.88
N ARG A 125 1.99 -14.26 -16.73
CA ARG A 125 2.26 -14.93 -15.45
C ARG A 125 3.62 -14.51 -14.89
N ASN A 126 3.71 -14.42 -13.57
CA ASN A 126 4.93 -14.04 -12.85
C ASN A 126 5.59 -12.76 -13.40
N PRO A 127 4.82 -11.67 -13.60
CA PRO A 127 5.39 -10.43 -14.10
C PRO A 127 6.36 -9.83 -13.10
N LYS A 128 7.27 -8.97 -13.59
CA LYS A 128 8.12 -8.14 -12.73
C LYS A 128 7.23 -7.35 -11.76
N PRO A 129 7.47 -7.46 -10.43
CA PRO A 129 6.70 -6.71 -9.45
C PRO A 129 6.76 -5.19 -9.66
N ILE A 130 5.71 -4.51 -9.18
CA ILE A 130 5.54 -3.07 -9.24
C ILE A 130 5.88 -2.50 -7.87
N SER A 131 7.05 -1.86 -7.79
CA SER A 131 7.45 -1.13 -6.59
C SER A 131 6.52 0.06 -6.32
N ILE A 132 6.58 0.56 -5.09
CA ILE A 132 5.84 1.76 -4.67
C ILE A 132 6.16 2.94 -5.60
N ASP A 133 5.14 3.73 -5.90
CA ASP A 133 5.15 4.87 -6.84
C ASP A 133 5.52 4.50 -8.28
N GLN A 134 5.50 3.22 -8.64
CA GLN A 134 5.69 2.77 -10.00
C GLN A 134 4.38 2.33 -10.64
N SER A 135 4.40 2.32 -11.96
CA SER A 135 3.36 1.72 -12.77
C SER A 135 3.94 0.73 -13.76
N ARG A 136 3.07 -0.14 -14.28
CA ARG A 136 3.34 -1.03 -15.42
C ARG A 136 2.19 -0.97 -16.39
N HIS A 137 2.50 -0.57 -17.62
CA HIS A 137 1.62 -0.66 -18.77
C HIS A 137 1.61 -2.10 -19.33
N ARG A 138 0.48 -2.54 -19.86
CA ARG A 138 0.30 -3.84 -20.49
C ARG A 138 -0.65 -3.73 -21.67
N PHE A 139 -0.30 -4.49 -22.71
CA PHE A 139 -1.14 -4.72 -23.86
C PHE A 139 -1.26 -6.23 -24.10
N LEU A 140 -2.49 -6.74 -24.13
CA LEU A 140 -2.80 -8.12 -24.49
C LEU A 140 -3.71 -8.12 -25.71
N LYS A 141 -3.53 -9.09 -26.59
CA LYS A 141 -4.34 -9.31 -27.78
C LYS A 141 -4.50 -10.80 -28.04
N VAL A 142 -5.74 -11.22 -28.28
CA VAL A 142 -6.11 -12.59 -28.62
C VAL A 142 -6.93 -12.53 -29.90
N PHE A 143 -6.58 -13.37 -30.88
CA PHE A 143 -7.37 -13.57 -32.10
C PHE A 143 -8.12 -14.89 -31.98
N ASN A 144 -9.28 -14.98 -32.64
CA ASN A 144 -9.91 -16.28 -32.86
C ASN A 144 -8.97 -17.16 -33.72
N ASN A 145 -8.88 -18.45 -33.38
CA ASN A 145 -8.10 -19.44 -34.12
C ASN A 145 -8.91 -20.12 -35.24
N GLU A 146 -10.15 -19.72 -35.47
CA GLU A 146 -11.00 -20.28 -36.53
C GLU A 146 -10.67 -19.69 -37.91
N PHE A 147 -10.81 -20.53 -38.94
CA PHE A 147 -10.51 -20.15 -40.32
C PHE A 147 -11.54 -19.13 -40.82
N GLN A 148 -11.06 -17.95 -41.24
CA GLN A 148 -11.86 -16.82 -41.75
C GLN A 148 -12.75 -16.10 -40.73
N SER A 149 -12.59 -16.32 -39.41
CA SER A 149 -13.11 -15.40 -38.39
C SER A 149 -12.08 -14.30 -38.12
N PHE A 150 -12.50 -13.04 -38.17
CA PHE A 150 -11.62 -11.89 -37.91
C PHE A 150 -11.78 -11.34 -36.49
N ASP A 151 -12.35 -12.15 -35.61
CA ASP A 151 -12.64 -11.81 -34.23
C ASP A 151 -11.36 -11.66 -33.43
N PHE A 152 -11.31 -10.60 -32.62
CA PHE A 152 -10.22 -10.41 -31.69
C PHE A 152 -10.64 -9.60 -30.49
N VAL A 153 -9.92 -9.81 -29.39
CA VAL A 153 -10.06 -9.03 -28.17
C VAL A 153 -8.73 -8.39 -27.81
N THR A 154 -8.78 -7.19 -27.24
CA THR A 154 -7.60 -6.50 -26.73
C THR A 154 -7.84 -5.95 -25.34
N ALA A 155 -6.79 -5.90 -24.53
CA ALA A 155 -6.78 -5.14 -23.28
C ALA A 155 -5.53 -4.25 -23.26
N ASP A 156 -5.72 -2.96 -23.04
CA ASP A 156 -4.65 -1.96 -22.90
C ASP A 156 -4.83 -1.26 -21.57
N PHE A 157 -3.96 -1.52 -20.60
CA PHE A 157 -4.14 -1.01 -19.25
C PHE A 157 -2.82 -0.77 -18.52
N THR A 158 -2.92 0.04 -17.47
CA THR A 158 -1.82 0.34 -16.56
C THR A 158 -2.23 -0.05 -15.15
N VAL A 159 -1.32 -0.72 -14.45
CA VAL A 159 -1.42 -1.00 -13.01
C VAL A 159 -0.47 -0.04 -12.31
N THR A 160 -0.98 0.78 -11.41
CA THR A 160 -0.21 1.75 -10.62
C THR A 160 -0.25 1.37 -9.16
N HIS A 161 0.91 1.37 -8.51
CA HIS A 161 1.05 1.07 -7.09
C HIS A 161 1.39 2.35 -6.32
N ASN A 162 0.53 2.74 -5.41
CA ASN A 162 0.74 3.86 -4.50
C ASN A 162 0.59 3.39 -3.05
N VAL A 163 1.24 4.10 -2.13
CA VAL A 163 1.01 3.96 -0.69
C VAL A 163 0.60 5.33 -0.16
N GLN A 164 -0.50 5.37 0.58
CA GLN A 164 -0.90 6.59 1.28
C GLN A 164 -0.06 6.73 2.54
N PRO A 165 0.52 7.91 2.82
CA PRO A 165 1.13 8.15 4.12
C PRO A 165 0.04 8.13 5.21
N PRO A 166 0.42 7.86 6.48
CA PRO A 166 -0.51 7.99 7.59
C PRO A 166 -1.09 9.40 7.67
N LYS A 167 -2.26 9.51 8.28
CA LYS A 167 -2.85 10.83 8.56
C LYS A 167 -1.94 11.61 9.51
N GLU A 168 -1.78 12.91 9.26
CA GLU A 168 -0.96 13.75 10.12
C GLU A 168 -1.62 13.99 11.49
N PRO A 169 -0.84 14.10 12.56
CA PRO A 169 -1.36 14.51 13.86
C PRO A 169 -1.96 15.92 13.83
N SER A 170 -2.89 16.22 14.74
CA SER A 170 -3.46 17.57 14.92
C SER A 170 -3.25 18.09 16.34
N GLY A 171 -3.52 19.38 16.55
CA GLY A 171 -3.58 19.94 17.89
C GLY A 171 -2.28 19.86 18.68
N LEU A 172 -1.10 19.96 18.05
CA LEU A 172 0.17 19.96 18.76
C LEU A 172 0.26 21.16 19.72
N VAL A 173 0.35 20.88 21.01
CA VAL A 173 0.49 21.86 22.08
C VAL A 173 1.81 21.63 22.82
N ALA A 174 2.56 22.71 23.05
CA ALA A 174 3.75 22.73 23.88
C ALA A 174 3.47 23.46 25.19
N THR A 175 3.59 22.77 26.31
CA THR A 175 3.36 23.32 27.66
C THR A 175 4.62 23.25 28.48
N HIS A 176 4.92 24.33 29.19
CA HIS A 176 5.95 24.33 30.21
C HIS A 176 5.45 23.62 31.47
N VAL A 177 6.28 22.76 32.05
CA VAL A 177 5.99 22.11 33.34
C VAL A 177 6.39 23.05 34.47
N GLN A 178 5.42 23.55 35.24
CA GLN A 178 5.69 24.45 36.36
C GLN A 178 6.66 23.80 37.36
N GLY A 179 7.77 24.50 37.66
CA GLY A 179 8.82 24.00 38.56
C GLY A 179 9.93 23.21 37.87
N ASP A 180 9.82 22.91 36.57
CA ASP A 180 10.86 22.25 35.79
C ASP A 180 11.29 23.12 34.59
N MET A 181 12.45 23.77 34.74
CA MET A 181 13.02 24.65 33.72
C MET A 181 13.71 23.91 32.56
N HIS A 182 13.71 22.58 32.60
CA HIS A 182 14.46 21.73 31.67
C HIS A 182 13.55 20.83 30.83
N THR A 183 12.23 20.95 30.95
CA THR A 183 11.27 20.09 30.25
C THR A 183 10.13 20.88 29.64
N ILE A 184 9.83 20.57 28.37
CA ILE A 184 8.61 20.99 27.69
C ILE A 184 7.76 19.75 27.47
N HIS A 185 6.51 19.77 27.91
CA HIS A 185 5.56 18.70 27.61
C HIS A 185 4.87 18.98 26.28
N LEU A 186 5.00 18.05 25.34
CA LEU A 186 4.38 18.11 24.03
C LEU A 186 3.24 17.09 23.99
N ALA A 187 2.07 17.51 23.53
CA ALA A 187 0.90 16.64 23.33
C ALA A 187 0.22 16.96 22.00
N TRP A 188 -0.38 15.96 21.36
CA TRP A 188 -1.12 16.08 20.10
C TRP A 188 -2.27 15.08 20.03
N GLU A 189 -3.16 15.28 19.06
CA GLU A 189 -4.19 14.33 18.67
C GLU A 189 -3.63 13.36 17.62
N ASP A 190 -3.84 12.08 17.88
CA ASP A 190 -3.51 11.02 16.95
C ASP A 190 -4.67 10.80 15.95
N ASN A 191 -4.38 11.06 14.67
CA ASN A 191 -5.32 10.81 13.58
C ASN A 191 -4.94 9.59 12.74
N ALA A 192 -3.76 9.02 12.97
CA ALA A 192 -3.27 7.89 12.19
C ALA A 192 -3.86 6.59 12.74
N THR A 193 -4.03 5.62 11.85
CA THR A 193 -4.49 4.25 12.22
C THR A 193 -3.53 3.18 11.70
N ASP A 194 -2.48 3.63 11.04
CA ASP A 194 -1.55 2.88 10.21
C ASP A 194 -0.12 3.43 10.35
N GLU A 195 0.16 4.16 11.43
CA GLU A 195 1.49 4.61 11.77
C GLU A 195 2.33 3.53 12.47
N THR A 196 3.63 3.54 12.19
CA THR A 196 4.63 2.72 12.87
C THR A 196 5.31 3.47 14.02
N GLY A 197 4.95 4.75 14.23
CA GLY A 197 5.51 5.62 15.25
C GLY A 197 5.24 7.09 14.96
N TYR A 198 5.85 7.98 15.75
CA TYR A 198 5.88 9.42 15.48
C TYR A 198 7.30 9.94 15.48
N GLU A 199 7.50 11.01 14.73
CA GLU A 199 8.70 11.83 14.81
C GLU A 199 8.30 13.23 15.26
N VAL A 200 8.97 13.71 16.30
CA VAL A 200 8.82 15.06 16.84
C VAL A 200 10.09 15.82 16.55
N ARG A 201 9.96 17.05 16.05
CA ARG A 201 11.07 17.93 15.70
C ARG A 201 10.94 19.24 16.44
N ASN A 202 12.02 19.65 17.10
CA ASN A 202 12.22 21.02 17.51
C ASN A 202 12.77 21.81 16.31
N THR A 203 11.97 22.71 15.75
CA THR A 203 12.38 23.46 14.54
C THR A 203 13.34 24.60 14.86
N THR A 204 13.45 24.98 16.13
CA THR A 204 14.40 26.00 16.60
C THR A 204 15.82 25.44 16.71
N THR A 205 15.98 24.21 17.23
CA THR A 205 17.30 23.59 17.42
C THR A 205 17.66 22.58 16.33
N GLY A 206 16.67 22.11 15.56
CA GLY A 206 16.83 21.04 14.58
C GLY A 206 16.81 19.63 15.18
N ALA A 207 16.76 19.50 16.51
CA ALA A 207 16.74 18.20 17.19
C ALA A 207 15.43 17.44 16.91
N THR A 208 15.55 16.11 16.81
CA THR A 208 14.43 15.20 16.52
C THR A 208 14.37 14.06 17.53
N ALA A 209 13.17 13.57 17.81
CA ALA A 209 12.92 12.37 18.60
C ALA A 209 11.94 11.47 17.86
N ARG A 210 12.16 10.15 17.93
CA ARG A 210 11.21 9.14 17.45
C ARG A 210 10.62 8.41 18.63
N ILE A 211 9.33 8.12 18.55
CA ILE A 211 8.60 7.42 19.59
C ILE A 211 7.70 6.35 18.99
N ALA A 212 7.32 5.39 19.85
CA ALA A 212 6.45 4.27 19.53
C ALA A 212 5.09 4.70 18.95
N PRO A 213 4.39 3.82 18.21
CA PRO A 213 3.05 4.07 17.66
C PRO A 213 2.02 4.31 18.76
N ASN A 214 0.86 4.88 18.41
CA ASN A 214 -0.22 5.30 19.32
C ASN A 214 0.20 6.23 20.47
N ARG A 215 1.37 6.86 20.41
CA ARG A 215 1.81 7.85 21.40
C ARG A 215 1.27 9.22 21.03
N THR A 216 0.71 9.91 22.02
CA THR A 216 0.13 11.26 21.86
C THR A 216 0.88 12.34 22.66
N ALA A 217 1.97 11.96 23.34
CA ALA A 217 2.76 12.90 24.13
C ALA A 217 4.22 12.47 24.35
N ILE A 218 5.09 13.47 24.51
CA ILE A 218 6.50 13.33 24.90
C ILE A 218 6.92 14.46 25.85
N ALA A 219 7.76 14.12 26.83
CA ALA A 219 8.52 15.09 27.60
C ALA A 219 9.81 15.41 26.83
N TRP A 220 9.96 16.66 26.41
CA TRP A 220 11.09 17.13 25.61
C TRP A 220 12.12 17.82 26.49
N PRO A 221 13.35 17.28 26.62
CA PRO A 221 14.40 17.93 27.41
C PRO A 221 14.87 19.21 26.71
N SER A 222 14.63 20.36 27.33
CA SER A 222 15.17 21.64 26.85
C SER A 222 15.24 22.72 27.91
N PRO A 223 16.34 23.51 27.96
CA PRO A 223 16.35 24.75 28.72
C PRO A 223 15.41 25.76 28.05
N LEU A 224 14.42 26.27 28.79
CA LEU A 224 13.38 27.20 28.28
C LEU A 224 13.87 28.63 27.98
N ARG A 225 15.19 28.83 27.84
CA ARG A 225 15.80 30.17 27.80
C ARG A 225 15.52 30.95 26.52
N PHE A 226 14.84 30.36 25.55
CA PHE A 226 14.37 31.02 24.35
C PHE A 226 13.12 30.29 23.82
N LYS A 227 12.30 31.01 23.06
CA LYS A 227 11.08 30.47 22.46
C LYS A 227 11.40 29.32 21.51
N GLN A 228 10.70 28.20 21.66
CA GLN A 228 10.92 26.98 20.88
C GLN A 228 9.66 26.57 20.16
N CYS A 229 9.82 26.18 18.89
CA CYS A 229 8.73 25.76 18.05
C CYS A 229 8.92 24.30 17.67
N PHE A 230 7.81 23.58 17.57
CA PHE A 230 7.81 22.14 17.38
C PHE A 230 6.91 21.74 16.22
N GLN A 231 7.22 20.60 15.64
CA GLN A 231 6.35 19.87 14.73
C GLN A 231 6.33 18.40 15.15
N VAL A 232 5.25 17.71 14.79
CA VAL A 232 5.11 16.27 14.91
C VAL A 232 4.57 15.71 13.60
N ARG A 233 4.98 14.49 13.24
CA ARG A 233 4.42 13.74 12.12
C ARG A 233 4.29 12.26 12.49
N ALA A 234 3.31 11.60 11.90
CA ALA A 234 3.18 10.15 11.96
C ALA A 234 4.18 9.51 10.99
N LEU A 235 4.81 8.42 11.40
CA LEU A 235 5.71 7.62 10.57
C LEU A 235 4.92 6.46 9.96
N GLY A 236 5.06 6.22 8.66
CA GLY A 236 4.47 5.08 7.96
C GLY A 236 5.54 4.31 7.20
N ASN A 237 5.18 3.14 6.67
CA ASN A 237 6.06 2.38 5.77
C ASN A 237 5.55 2.50 4.32
N PRO A 238 6.29 3.07 3.37
CA PRO A 238 7.61 3.70 3.51
C PRO A 238 7.55 5.21 3.75
N LYS A 239 6.37 5.84 3.69
CA LYS A 239 6.23 7.30 3.72
C LYS A 239 5.63 7.78 5.04
N PRO A 240 6.25 8.79 5.70
CA PRO A 240 5.62 9.47 6.82
C PRO A 240 4.54 10.45 6.35
N SER A 241 3.69 10.88 7.29
CA SER A 241 2.78 12.00 7.08
C SER A 241 3.54 13.31 6.87
N ASN A 242 2.80 14.34 6.46
CA ASN A 242 3.28 15.72 6.57
C ASN A 242 3.49 16.11 8.04
N TRP A 243 4.24 17.20 8.24
CA TRP A 243 4.49 17.78 9.55
C TRP A 243 3.33 18.66 10.00
N SER A 244 2.95 18.53 11.28
CA SER A 244 1.94 19.33 11.94
C SER A 244 2.54 20.09 13.13
N PRO A 245 2.33 21.41 13.26
CA PRO A 245 1.69 22.28 12.27
C PRO A 245 2.57 22.46 11.01
N ALA A 246 1.94 22.71 9.86
CA ALA A 246 2.67 22.93 8.60
C ALA A 246 3.57 24.20 8.62
N ASN A 247 3.15 25.23 9.35
CA ASN A 247 3.93 26.44 9.60
C ASN A 247 4.19 26.61 11.11
N PRO A 248 5.29 26.02 11.63
CA PRO A 248 5.58 26.04 13.06
C PRO A 248 5.97 27.42 13.57
N GLN A 249 6.55 28.30 12.75
CA GLN A 249 6.88 29.67 13.15
C GLN A 249 5.61 30.47 13.41
N ALA A 250 4.65 30.43 12.48
CA ALA A 250 3.37 31.11 12.65
C ALA A 250 2.58 30.56 13.85
N ALA A 251 2.51 29.24 14.01
CA ALA A 251 1.83 28.61 15.14
C ALA A 251 2.47 28.95 16.50
N CYS A 252 3.80 29.10 16.50
CA CYS A 252 4.57 29.52 17.65
C CYS A 252 4.43 31.03 17.89
N GLY A 253 4.04 31.82 16.90
CA GLY A 253 3.96 33.29 16.97
C GLY A 253 5.33 33.95 16.84
N ILE A 254 6.15 33.47 15.90
CA ILE A 254 7.45 34.05 15.50
C ILE A 254 7.34 34.54 14.06
#